data_AF-A0A4R5A0B4-F1
#
_entry.id   AF-A0A4R5A0B4-F1
#
_cell.length_a   1.000
_cell.length_b   1.000
_cell.length_c   1.000
_cell.angle_alpha   90.00
_cell.angle_beta   90.00
_cell.angle_gamma   90.00
#
_symmetry.space_group_name_H-M   'P 1'
#
loop_
_entity.id
_entity.type
_entity.pdbx_description
1 polymer ?
#
loop_
_entity_poly.entity_id
_entity_poly.type
_entity_poly.pdbx_seq_one_letter_code
_entity_poly.pdbx_strand_id
1 'polypeptide(L)'
;MALHFAVENASHRAETESGDFVDEPSEDAIFMLIGDLNLTDNTFITIEPLVDAPAWYASISLLAEGGYEVEYRDARRSDHRLTTETDTSKIAKDTVIWLAHR
;
A
#
# COMPACT_ATOMS: atom_id res chain seq x y z
N MET A 1 25.83 10.58 9.70
CA MET A 1 25.57 10.44 8.25
C MET A 1 25.48 8.96 7.92
N ALA A 2 24.43 8.28 8.42
CA ALA A 2 24.24 6.82 8.29
C ALA A 2 22.74 6.46 8.23
N LEU A 3 21.86 7.31 8.77
CA LEU A 3 20.40 7.14 8.66
C LEU A 3 19.86 7.23 7.22
N HIS A 4 20.57 7.86 6.28
CA HIS A 4 20.04 8.10 4.94
C HIS A 4 20.00 6.82 4.08
N PHE A 5 20.97 5.91 4.24
CA PHE A 5 21.06 4.68 3.44
C PHE A 5 20.18 3.52 3.94
N ALA A 6 19.81 3.52 5.23
CA ALA A 6 18.99 2.43 5.79
C ALA A 6 17.51 2.49 5.35
N VAL A 7 17.02 3.68 4.94
CA VAL A 7 15.61 3.85 4.59
C VAL A 7 15.33 3.62 3.10
N GLU A 8 16.37 3.48 2.26
CA GLU A 8 16.21 3.19 0.83
C GLU A 8 16.06 1.68 0.54
N ASN A 9 16.31 0.81 1.52
CA ASN A 9 16.11 -0.65 1.41
C ASN A 9 15.39 -1.22 2.64
N ALA A 10 14.57 -0.41 3.30
CA ALA A 10 13.79 -0.89 4.42
C ALA A 10 12.73 -1.88 3.90
N SER A 11 12.69 -3.09 4.48
CA SER A 11 11.57 -3.99 4.27
C SER A 11 10.26 -3.26 4.56
N HIS A 12 9.22 -3.63 3.84
CA HIS A 12 7.90 -3.03 3.94
C HIS A 12 6.87 -4.15 4.11
N ARG A 13 5.71 -3.82 4.64
CA ARG A 13 4.61 -4.77 4.80
C ARG A 13 3.31 -4.18 4.30
N ALA A 14 2.43 -5.03 3.83
CA ALA A 14 1.01 -4.72 3.76
C ALA A 14 0.37 -5.07 5.12
N GLU A 15 -0.47 -4.20 5.64
CA GLU A 15 -1.25 -4.41 6.87
C GLU A 15 -2.71 -4.05 6.58
N THR A 16 -3.62 -4.95 6.97
CA THR A 16 -5.07 -4.73 6.88
C THR A 16 -5.56 -3.93 8.09
N GLU A 17 -6.74 -3.32 7.98
CA GLU A 17 -7.39 -2.69 9.14
C GLU A 17 -7.64 -3.70 10.29
N SER A 18 -7.86 -4.98 9.95
CA SER A 18 -8.02 -6.07 10.93
C SER A 18 -6.72 -6.46 11.66
N GLY A 19 -5.56 -5.99 11.19
CA GLY A 19 -4.23 -6.29 11.75
C GLY A 19 -3.54 -7.53 11.16
N ASP A 20 -4.08 -8.12 10.09
CA ASP A 20 -3.37 -9.13 9.30
C ASP A 20 -2.29 -8.45 8.48
N PHE A 21 -1.15 -9.10 8.29
CA PHE A 21 -0.05 -8.51 7.54
C PHE A 21 0.70 -9.51 6.67
N VAL A 22 1.32 -8.98 5.62
CA VAL A 22 2.23 -9.70 4.73
C VAL A 22 3.48 -8.85 4.55
N ASP A 23 4.63 -9.37 4.98
CA ASP A 23 5.93 -8.76 4.71
C ASP A 23 6.31 -8.94 3.24
N GLU A 24 6.84 -7.87 2.63
CA GLU A 24 7.28 -7.82 1.23
C GLU A 24 6.24 -8.41 0.26
N PRO A 25 5.02 -7.85 0.23
CA PRO A 25 3.89 -8.45 -0.46
C PRO A 25 4.11 -8.50 -1.98
N SER A 26 3.86 -9.67 -2.57
CA SER A 26 3.83 -9.84 -4.02
C SER A 26 2.56 -9.23 -4.63
N GLU A 27 2.51 -9.13 -5.97
CA GLU A 27 1.29 -8.69 -6.69
C GLU A 27 0.09 -9.58 -6.33
N ASP A 28 0.28 -10.90 -6.33
CA ASP A 28 -0.77 -11.86 -5.97
C ASP A 28 -1.22 -11.69 -4.51
N ALA A 29 -0.29 -11.41 -3.59
CA ALA A 29 -0.64 -11.17 -2.20
C ALA A 29 -1.48 -9.90 -2.05
N ILE A 30 -1.09 -8.80 -2.71
CA ILE A 30 -1.89 -7.56 -2.72
C ILE A 30 -3.26 -7.81 -3.34
N PHE A 31 -3.33 -8.55 -4.45
CA PHE A 31 -4.60 -8.90 -5.09
C PHE A 31 -5.54 -9.66 -4.14
N MET A 32 -5.02 -10.65 -3.39
CA MET A 32 -5.81 -11.39 -2.41
C MET A 32 -6.28 -10.47 -1.27
N LEU A 33 -5.40 -9.63 -0.72
CA LEU A 33 -5.76 -8.70 0.35
C LEU A 33 -6.85 -7.71 -0.06
N ILE A 34 -6.80 -7.20 -1.31
CA ILE A 34 -7.88 -6.34 -1.85
C ILE A 34 -9.20 -7.10 -1.91
N GLY A 35 -9.17 -8.39 -2.30
CA GLY A 35 -10.36 -9.24 -2.38
C GLY A 35 -11.02 -9.53 -1.03
N ASP A 36 -10.26 -9.45 0.06
CA ASP A 36 -10.73 -9.65 1.43
C ASP A 36 -11.29 -8.37 2.07
N LEU A 37 -11.19 -7.22 1.41
CA LEU A 37 -11.73 -5.96 1.91
C LEU A 37 -13.26 -5.99 1.95
N ASN A 38 -13.83 -5.38 3.00
CA ASN A 38 -15.25 -5.26 3.22
C ASN A 38 -15.58 -3.96 3.99
N LEU A 39 -16.85 -3.55 3.99
CA LEU A 39 -17.28 -2.28 4.61
C LEU A 39 -17.52 -2.37 6.15
N THR A 40 -17.10 -3.45 6.81
CA THR A 40 -17.39 -3.69 8.23
C THR A 40 -16.16 -3.67 9.13
N ASP A 41 -15.17 -4.54 8.88
CA ASP A 41 -14.03 -4.76 9.78
C ASP A 41 -12.68 -4.80 9.08
N ASN A 42 -12.68 -4.68 7.75
CA ASN A 42 -11.47 -4.66 6.94
C ASN A 42 -11.64 -3.74 5.73
N THR A 43 -11.69 -2.43 5.96
CA THR A 43 -12.06 -1.45 4.93
C THR A 43 -10.89 -0.98 4.07
N PHE A 44 -9.65 -1.14 4.54
CA PHE A 44 -8.46 -0.74 3.82
C PHE A 44 -7.25 -1.63 4.11
N ILE A 45 -6.28 -1.55 3.21
CA ILE A 45 -4.90 -2.00 3.43
C ILE A 45 -3.94 -0.82 3.35
N THR A 46 -2.93 -0.79 4.21
CA THR A 46 -1.79 0.12 4.11
C THR A 46 -0.53 -0.66 3.76
N ILE A 47 0.37 -0.04 2.99
CA ILE A 47 1.69 -0.59 2.69
C ILE A 47 2.73 0.47 3.04
N GLU A 48 3.62 0.16 3.98
CA GLU A 48 4.63 1.11 4.46
C GLU A 48 5.93 0.41 4.89
N PRO A 49 7.07 1.14 4.88
CA PRO A 49 8.32 0.69 5.47
C PRO A 49 8.20 0.33 6.95
N LEU A 50 8.93 -0.69 7.37
CA LEU A 50 9.09 -1.09 8.78
C LEU A 50 10.06 -0.16 9.52
N VAL A 51 9.73 1.13 9.62
CA VAL A 51 10.51 2.14 10.33
C VAL A 51 9.58 3.06 11.13
N ASP A 52 10.08 3.65 12.21
CA ASP A 52 9.26 4.48 13.12
C ASP A 52 8.59 5.70 12.46
N ALA A 53 9.18 6.23 11.39
CA ALA A 53 8.67 7.38 10.65
C ALA A 53 8.72 7.11 9.14
N PRO A 54 7.71 6.41 8.59
CA PRO A 54 7.60 6.12 7.17
C PRO A 54 7.61 7.40 6.34
N ALA A 55 8.50 7.45 5.35
CA ALA A 55 8.56 8.59 4.43
C ALA A 55 7.59 8.45 3.25
N TRP A 56 7.08 7.23 3.04
CA TRP A 56 6.14 6.90 2.00
C TRP A 56 5.15 5.85 2.53
N TYR A 57 3.96 5.82 1.92
CA TYR A 57 2.98 4.75 2.09
C TYR A 57 2.16 4.60 0.81
N ALA A 58 1.56 3.42 0.65
CA ALA A 58 0.42 3.22 -0.24
C ALA A 58 -0.80 2.83 0.62
N SER A 59 -1.99 3.24 0.20
CA SER A 59 -3.25 2.81 0.82
C SER A 59 -4.23 2.41 -0.27
N ILE A 60 -4.98 1.34 -0.03
CA ILE A 60 -6.09 0.90 -0.89
C ILE A 60 -7.30 0.73 0.00
N SER A 61 -8.34 1.52 -0.23
CA SER A 61 -9.55 1.58 0.59
C SER A 61 -10.78 1.22 -0.23
N LEU A 62 -11.65 0.37 0.29
CA LEU A 62 -12.93 0.04 -0.34
C LEU A 62 -13.92 1.20 -0.18
N LEU A 63 -14.53 1.62 -1.28
CA LEU A 63 -15.53 2.69 -1.28
C LEU A 63 -16.93 2.14 -1.04
N ALA A 64 -17.77 2.92 -0.34
CA ALA A 64 -19.14 2.51 0.02
C ALA A 64 -20.04 2.30 -1.21
N GLU A 65 -19.80 3.06 -2.27
CA GLU A 65 -20.43 2.95 -3.59
C GLU A 65 -19.89 1.79 -4.45
N GLY A 66 -18.84 1.10 -3.96
CA GLY A 66 -18.08 0.08 -4.69
C GLY A 66 -16.85 0.63 -5.39
N GLY A 67 -15.92 -0.27 -5.73
CA GLY A 67 -14.59 0.10 -6.21
C GLY A 67 -13.67 0.54 -5.08
N TYR A 68 -12.51 1.08 -5.43
CA TYR A 68 -11.43 1.35 -4.50
C TYR A 68 -10.86 2.75 -4.70
N GLU A 69 -10.52 3.41 -3.61
CA GLU A 69 -9.60 4.53 -3.61
C GLU A 69 -8.18 4.00 -3.39
N VAL A 70 -7.23 4.51 -4.17
CA VAL A 70 -5.81 4.13 -4.09
C VAL A 70 -5.00 5.40 -3.92
N GLU A 71 -4.32 5.50 -2.78
CA GLU A 71 -3.39 6.58 -2.47
C GLU A 71 -1.95 6.06 -2.53
N TYR A 72 -1.09 6.82 -3.16
CA TYR A 72 0.35 6.64 -3.13
C TYR A 72 0.99 7.94 -2.69
N ARG A 73 1.85 7.88 -1.68
CA ARG A 73 2.49 9.08 -1.14
C ARG A 73 3.95 8.83 -0.81
N ASP A 74 4.83 9.71 -1.27
CA ASP A 74 6.25 9.75 -0.91
C ASP A 74 6.64 11.21 -0.64
N ALA A 75 6.83 11.53 0.64
CA ALA A 75 7.15 12.88 1.08
C ALA A 75 8.56 13.34 0.67
N ARG A 76 9.50 12.42 0.44
CA ARG A 76 10.87 12.76 0.03
C ARG A 76 10.92 13.21 -1.42
N ARG A 77 10.08 12.60 -2.26
CA ARG A 77 10.00 12.89 -3.69
C ARG A 77 8.90 13.88 -4.05
N SER A 78 8.13 14.35 -3.06
CA SER A 78 6.91 15.15 -3.27
C SER A 78 5.92 14.46 -4.23
N ASP A 79 5.90 13.13 -4.21
CA ASP A 79 4.98 12.31 -4.99
C ASP A 79 3.70 12.09 -4.16
N HIS A 80 2.56 12.43 -4.74
CA HIS A 80 1.25 12.18 -4.17
C HIS A 80 0.27 11.93 -5.31
N ARG A 81 -0.28 10.72 -5.35
CA ARG A 81 -1.27 10.28 -6.34
C ARG A 81 -2.44 9.64 -5.60
N LEU A 82 -3.62 10.19 -5.82
CA LEU A 82 -4.89 9.67 -5.32
C LEU A 82 -5.80 9.38 -6.52
N THR A 83 -6.33 8.17 -6.63
CA THR A 83 -7.20 7.75 -7.75
C THR A 83 -8.26 6.78 -7.29
N THR A 84 -9.34 6.68 -8.05
CA THR A 84 -10.33 5.60 -7.91
C THR A 84 -10.15 4.55 -9.00
N GLU A 85 -10.34 3.27 -8.69
CA GLU A 85 -10.23 2.16 -9.65
C GLU A 85 -11.18 1.02 -9.24
N THR A 86 -11.59 0.20 -10.21
CA THR A 86 -12.46 -0.97 -10.00
C THR A 86 -11.78 -2.28 -10.35
N ASP A 87 -10.73 -2.25 -11.18
CA ASP A 87 -9.94 -3.41 -11.55
C ASP A 87 -8.88 -3.72 -10.47
N THR A 88 -9.15 -4.75 -9.66
CA THR A 88 -8.25 -5.17 -8.57
C THR A 88 -6.91 -5.70 -9.08
N SER A 89 -6.86 -6.33 -10.25
CA SER A 89 -5.61 -6.80 -10.86
C SER A 89 -4.75 -5.60 -11.27
N LYS A 90 -5.38 -4.57 -11.83
CA LYS A 90 -4.67 -3.32 -12.15
C LYS A 90 -4.14 -2.63 -10.90
N ILE A 91 -4.93 -2.53 -9.83
CA ILE A 91 -4.51 -1.93 -8.56
C ILE A 91 -3.30 -2.68 -7.99
N ALA A 92 -3.35 -4.01 -7.91
CA ALA A 92 -2.26 -4.82 -7.38
C ALA A 92 -0.96 -4.62 -8.18
N LYS A 93 -1.05 -4.69 -9.51
CA LYS A 93 0.08 -4.48 -10.41
C LYS A 93 0.68 -3.07 -10.30
N ASP A 94 -0.16 -2.04 -10.38
CA ASP A 94 0.30 -0.65 -10.32
C ASP A 94 0.95 -0.35 -8.95
N THR A 95 0.48 -1.00 -7.89
CA THR A 95 1.05 -0.91 -6.54
C THR A 95 2.44 -1.52 -6.47
N VAL A 96 2.65 -2.76 -6.96
CA VAL A 96 3.98 -3.38 -6.99
C VAL A 96 4.97 -2.58 -7.83
N ILE A 97 4.53 -2.05 -8.98
CA ILE A 97 5.38 -1.19 -9.80
C ILE A 97 5.79 0.06 -9.02
N TRP A 98 4.86 0.71 -8.32
CA TRP A 98 5.16 1.88 -7.51
C TRP A 98 6.13 1.56 -6.36
N LEU A 99 5.94 0.41 -5.69
CA LEU A 99 6.83 -0.10 -4.63
C LEU A 99 8.24 -0.39 -5.13
N ALA A 100 8.39 -0.96 -6.34
CA ALA A 100 9.70 -1.26 -6.93
C ALA A 100 10.54 0.00 -7.22
N HIS A 101 9.93 1.18 -7.20
CA HIS A 101 10.64 2.44 -7.31
C HIS A 101 11.01 3.06 -5.97
N ARG A 102 10.62 2.48 -4.83
CA ARG A 102 10.87 3.03 -3.50
C ARG A 102 12.29 2.78 -3.03
#